data_AF-A0A850BUS8-F1
#
_entry.id   AF-A0A850BUS8-F1
#
_cell.length_a   1.000
_cell.length_b   1.000
_cell.length_c   1.000
_cell.angle_alpha   90.00
_cell.angle_beta   90.00
_cell.angle_gamma   90.00
#
_symmetry.space_group_name_H-M   'P 1'
#
loop_
_entity.id
_entity.type
_entity.pdbx_description
1 polymer ?
#
loop_
_entity_poly.entity_id
_entity_poly.type
_entity_poly.pdbx_seq_one_letter_code
_entity_poly.pdbx_strand_id
1 'polypeptide(L)'
;MASDKGPLPIFSFELDEIGPELELLPLAARRALDASGLRLPLNGWKSLSLEARRTITLAGAAETVDAAAVAALVEKAAPPAERMSIVSDPDPRSPPVELHAAVVPPRTLDKAAWSRLRSLDRYALAHALRRARVRADLSILEAAVEAIVRPPSAPAGSAEAAVTAPMSSAPSTELTGSPAPMTASAMTAPALTAPAATAPVA
;
A
#
# COMPACT_ATOMS: atom_id res chain seq x y z
N MET A 1 -25.71 -3.26 -7.45
CA MET A 1 -25.20 -2.86 -6.12
C MET A 1 -23.92 -2.08 -6.33
N ALA A 2 -23.98 -0.75 -6.28
CA ALA A 2 -22.79 0.08 -6.30
C ALA A 2 -22.15 -0.03 -4.91
N SER A 3 -21.08 -0.81 -4.78
CA SER A 3 -20.29 -0.79 -3.56
C SER A 3 -19.67 0.59 -3.43
N ASP A 4 -20.22 1.37 -2.51
CA ASP A 4 -19.62 2.58 -1.97
C ASP A 4 -18.28 2.18 -1.32
N LYS A 5 -17.23 2.18 -2.13
CA LYS A 5 -15.86 1.89 -1.69
C LYS A 5 -15.23 3.25 -1.46
N GLY A 6 -14.89 3.53 -0.20
CA GLY A 6 -14.36 4.81 0.26
C GLY A 6 -13.15 5.31 -0.54
N PRO A 7 -12.77 6.58 -0.34
CA PRO A 7 -11.73 7.23 -1.12
C PRO A 7 -10.41 6.46 -1.05
N LEU A 8 -9.72 6.35 -2.20
CA LEU A 8 -8.39 5.74 -2.26
C LEU A 8 -7.40 6.57 -1.43
N PRO A 9 -6.37 5.93 -0.84
CA PRO A 9 -5.33 6.62 -0.07
C PRO A 9 -4.39 7.36 -1.03
N ILE A 10 -4.82 8.54 -1.48
CA ILE A 10 -4.07 9.46 -2.31
C ILE A 10 -3.65 10.64 -1.42
N PHE A 11 -2.36 11.00 -1.45
CA PHE A 11 -1.90 12.17 -0.71
C PHE A 11 -2.29 13.47 -1.43
N SER A 12 -2.51 14.54 -0.67
CA SER A 12 -2.91 15.83 -1.26
C SER A 12 -1.89 16.38 -2.27
N PHE A 13 -0.58 16.13 -2.07
CA PHE A 13 0.47 16.52 -3.03
C PHE A 13 0.47 15.68 -4.32
N GLU A 14 -0.29 14.58 -4.36
CA GLU A 14 -0.48 13.78 -5.57
C GLU A 14 -1.70 14.23 -6.37
N LEU A 15 -2.60 15.03 -5.82
CA LEU A 15 -3.85 15.41 -6.50
C LEU A 15 -3.61 16.25 -7.75
N ASP A 16 -2.59 17.11 -7.74
CA ASP A 16 -2.20 17.90 -8.91
C ASP A 16 -1.54 17.03 -10.01
N GLU A 17 -1.12 15.81 -9.66
CA GLU A 17 -0.40 14.87 -10.53
C GLU A 17 -1.27 13.71 -11.03
N ILE A 18 -2.21 13.28 -10.21
CA ILE A 18 -3.20 12.26 -10.53
C ILE A 18 -4.43 12.98 -11.05
N GLY A 19 -4.34 13.47 -12.29
CA GLY A 19 -5.50 13.99 -13.01
C GLY A 19 -6.60 12.92 -13.16
N PRO A 20 -7.82 13.29 -13.58
CA PRO A 20 -8.94 12.34 -13.76
C PRO A 20 -8.59 11.20 -14.74
N GLU A 21 -7.63 11.43 -15.62
CA GLU A 21 -7.10 10.46 -16.59
C GLU A 21 -6.02 9.51 -16.03
N LEU A 22 -5.66 9.64 -14.75
CA LEU A 22 -4.63 8.84 -14.07
C LEU A 22 -3.31 8.79 -14.88
N GLU A 23 -2.84 9.96 -15.31
CA GLU A 23 -1.60 10.10 -16.09
C GLU A 23 -0.34 9.72 -15.31
N LEU A 24 -0.46 9.58 -14.00
CA LEU A 24 0.60 9.11 -13.12
C LEU A 24 0.08 8.00 -12.22
N LEU A 25 0.99 7.11 -11.82
CA LEU A 25 0.68 6.03 -10.88
C LEU A 25 0.56 6.64 -9.48
N PRO A 26 -0.51 6.34 -8.71
CA PRO A 26 -0.57 6.69 -7.30
C PRO A 26 0.66 6.17 -6.55
N LEU A 27 1.17 6.92 -5.57
CA LEU A 27 2.42 6.55 -4.91
C LEU A 27 2.30 5.24 -4.14
N ALA A 28 1.12 4.94 -3.61
CA ALA A 28 0.83 3.63 -3.04
C ALA A 28 0.97 2.52 -4.11
N ALA A 29 0.38 2.67 -5.29
CA ALA A 29 0.57 1.71 -6.37
C ALA A 29 2.05 1.59 -6.77
N ARG A 30 2.78 2.71 -6.78
CA ARG A 30 4.22 2.70 -7.04
C ARG A 30 5.00 1.91 -5.99
N ARG A 31 4.71 2.09 -4.70
CA ARG A 31 5.27 1.29 -3.60
C ARG A 31 5.00 -0.19 -3.80
N ALA A 32 3.77 -0.56 -4.16
CA ALA A 32 3.40 -1.95 -4.40
C ALA A 32 4.26 -2.60 -5.50
N LEU A 33 4.45 -1.89 -6.62
CA LEU A 33 5.26 -2.33 -7.75
C LEU A 33 6.75 -2.45 -7.41
N ASP A 34 7.30 -1.43 -6.75
CA ASP A 34 8.68 -1.38 -6.29
C ASP A 34 9.01 -2.53 -5.31
N ALA A 35 8.12 -2.80 -4.35
CA ALA A 35 8.24 -3.92 -3.41
C ALA A 35 8.11 -5.29 -4.09
N SER A 36 7.43 -5.33 -5.25
CA SER A 36 7.30 -6.53 -6.08
C SER A 36 8.44 -6.71 -7.08
N GLY A 37 9.37 -5.75 -7.17
CA GLY A 37 10.44 -5.77 -8.18
C GLY A 37 9.92 -5.62 -9.61
N LEU A 38 8.84 -4.86 -9.79
CA LEU A 38 8.18 -4.66 -11.09
C LEU A 38 8.18 -3.19 -11.48
N ARG A 39 8.58 -2.92 -12.72
CA ARG A 39 8.42 -1.63 -13.37
C ARG A 39 7.30 -1.72 -14.40
N LEU A 40 6.15 -1.12 -14.09
CA LEU A 40 5.03 -1.05 -15.01
C LEU A 40 5.04 0.29 -15.76
N PRO A 41 5.22 0.31 -17.09
CA PRO A 41 5.04 1.55 -17.88
C PRO A 41 3.62 2.09 -17.75
N LEU A 42 3.46 3.41 -17.92
CA LEU A 42 2.17 4.09 -17.76
C LEU A 42 1.06 3.51 -18.66
N ASN A 43 1.38 3.17 -19.91
CA ASN A 43 0.42 2.53 -20.81
C ASN A 43 -0.03 1.17 -20.29
N GLY A 44 0.89 0.40 -19.70
CA GLY A 44 0.59 -0.87 -19.04
C GLY A 44 -0.33 -0.66 -17.84
N TRP A 45 -0.06 0.34 -17.01
CA TRP A 45 -0.96 0.73 -15.93
C TRP A 45 -2.36 1.10 -16.43
N LYS A 46 -2.45 1.94 -17.46
CA LYS A 46 -3.73 2.38 -18.05
C LYS A 46 -4.52 1.24 -18.71
N SER A 47 -3.84 0.18 -19.18
CA SER A 47 -4.50 -1.01 -19.73
C SER A 47 -5.18 -1.90 -18.68
N LEU A 48 -4.79 -1.79 -17.41
CA LEU A 48 -5.38 -2.57 -16.33
C LEU A 48 -6.81 -2.11 -16.04
N SER A 49 -7.65 -3.06 -15.63
CA SER A 49 -9.00 -2.75 -15.17
C SER A 49 -8.96 -1.78 -13.98
N LEU A 50 -10.01 -0.96 -13.82
CA LEU A 50 -10.12 -0.06 -12.67
C LEU A 50 -10.03 -0.83 -11.34
N GLU A 51 -10.61 -2.03 -11.29
CA GLU A 51 -10.51 -2.89 -10.11
C GLU A 51 -9.07 -3.32 -9.83
N ALA A 52 -8.31 -3.79 -10.82
CA ALA A 52 -6.92 -4.16 -10.64
C ALA A 52 -6.08 -2.96 -10.16
N ARG A 53 -6.26 -1.78 -10.77
CA ARG A 53 -5.58 -0.54 -10.34
C ARG A 53 -5.90 -0.17 -8.89
N ARG A 54 -7.16 -0.30 -8.48
CA ARG A 54 -7.59 -0.07 -7.09
C ARG A 54 -6.94 -1.07 -6.14
N THR A 55 -6.95 -2.35 -6.49
CA THR A 55 -6.36 -3.41 -5.65
C THR A 55 -4.86 -3.23 -5.48
N ILE A 56 -4.13 -2.87 -6.54
CA ILE A 56 -2.69 -2.57 -6.47
C ILE A 56 -2.45 -1.34 -5.57
N THR A 57 -3.24 -0.28 -5.73
CA THR A 57 -3.15 0.92 -4.88
C THR A 57 -3.38 0.59 -3.41
N LEU A 58 -4.40 -0.21 -3.10
CA LEU A 58 -4.72 -0.62 -1.72
C LEU A 58 -3.63 -1.53 -1.14
N ALA A 59 -3.11 -2.48 -1.91
CA ALA A 59 -1.98 -3.32 -1.49
C ALA A 59 -0.75 -2.47 -1.15
N GLY A 60 -0.50 -1.44 -1.94
CA GLY A 60 0.57 -0.47 -1.72
C GLY A 60 0.37 0.47 -0.53
N ALA A 61 -0.86 0.61 -0.03
CA ALA A 61 -1.16 1.42 1.14
C ALA A 61 -1.19 0.63 2.45
N ALA A 62 -1.26 -0.70 2.36
CA ALA A 62 -1.19 -1.58 3.52
C ALA A 62 0.20 -1.50 4.21
N GLU A 63 0.26 -1.83 5.50
CA GLU A 63 1.55 -1.85 6.22
C GLU A 63 2.56 -2.82 5.59
N THR A 64 2.09 -3.95 5.05
CA THR A 64 2.91 -4.91 4.31
C THR A 64 2.32 -5.12 2.92
N VAL A 65 3.19 -5.10 1.89
CA VAL A 65 2.80 -5.36 0.51
C VAL A 65 2.84 -6.87 0.24
N ASP A 66 1.73 -7.44 -0.21
CA ASP A 66 1.71 -8.78 -0.80
C ASP A 66 2.20 -8.72 -2.25
N ALA A 67 3.52 -8.92 -2.43
CA ALA A 67 4.17 -8.85 -3.73
C ALA A 67 3.65 -9.89 -4.73
N ALA A 68 3.24 -11.07 -4.26
CA ALA A 68 2.73 -12.13 -5.13
C ALA A 68 1.35 -11.77 -5.69
N ALA A 69 0.46 -11.24 -4.85
CA ALA A 69 -0.84 -10.76 -5.30
C ALA A 69 -0.72 -9.58 -6.29
N VAL A 70 0.22 -8.65 -6.04
CA VAL A 70 0.49 -7.54 -6.96
C VAL A 70 1.01 -8.05 -8.30
N ALA A 71 1.97 -8.99 -8.30
CA ALA A 71 2.51 -9.56 -9.53
C ALA A 71 1.43 -10.22 -10.39
N ALA A 72 0.55 -11.03 -9.79
CA ALA A 72 -0.56 -11.70 -10.49
C ALA A 72 -1.55 -10.72 -11.15
N LEU A 73 -1.74 -9.53 -10.58
CA LEU A 73 -2.58 -8.48 -11.19
C LEU A 73 -1.87 -7.81 -12.37
N VAL A 74 -0.57 -7.57 -12.23
CA VAL A 74 0.26 -6.87 -13.21
C VAL A 74 0.54 -7.70 -14.45
N GLU A 75 0.52 -9.04 -14.36
CA GLU A 75 0.65 -9.95 -15.51
C GLU A 75 -0.39 -9.69 -16.62
N LYS A 76 -1.53 -9.08 -16.27
CA LYS A 76 -2.61 -8.75 -17.21
C LYS A 76 -2.39 -7.43 -17.96
N ALA A 77 -1.33 -6.69 -17.66
CA ALA A 77 -1.06 -5.40 -18.28
C ALA A 77 -0.49 -5.53 -19.70
N ALA A 78 -0.83 -4.57 -20.55
CA ALA A 78 -0.28 -4.41 -21.90
C ALA A 78 0.13 -2.94 -22.13
N PRO A 79 1.42 -2.63 -22.38
CA PRO A 79 2.57 -3.54 -22.40
C PRO A 79 2.86 -4.18 -21.03
N PRO A 80 3.54 -5.35 -21.00
CA PRO A 80 3.86 -6.07 -19.77
C PRO A 80 4.83 -5.28 -18.89
N ALA A 81 4.84 -5.58 -17.59
CA ALA A 81 5.83 -5.02 -16.68
C ALA A 81 7.22 -5.62 -16.91
N GLU A 82 8.23 -4.81 -16.66
CA GLU A 82 9.64 -5.21 -16.66
C GLU A 82 10.08 -5.59 -15.25
N ARG A 83 10.97 -6.57 -15.13
CA ARG A 83 11.60 -6.88 -13.83
C ARG A 83 12.63 -5.81 -13.47
N MET A 84 12.66 -5.46 -12.20
CA MET A 84 13.67 -4.56 -11.62
C MET A 84 14.11 -5.07 -10.25
N SER A 85 15.16 -4.46 -9.70
CA SER A 85 15.57 -4.70 -8.32
C SER A 85 14.44 -4.32 -7.36
N ILE A 86 14.14 -5.19 -6.40
CA ILE A 86 13.20 -4.90 -5.32
C ILE A 86 13.69 -3.68 -4.56
N VAL A 87 12.80 -2.73 -4.30
CA VAL A 87 13.06 -1.58 -3.43
C VAL A 87 12.27 -1.77 -2.15
N SER A 88 12.97 -2.03 -1.06
CA SER A 88 12.36 -2.18 0.25
C SER A 88 11.93 -0.84 0.84
N ASP A 89 10.92 -0.88 1.72
CA ASP A 89 10.55 0.30 2.49
C ASP A 89 11.67 0.76 3.41
N PRO A 90 11.72 2.06 3.73
CA PRO A 90 12.60 2.58 4.76
C PRO A 90 12.38 1.92 6.13
N ASP A 91 13.46 1.71 6.89
CA ASP A 91 13.40 1.13 8.25
C ASP A 91 12.44 1.94 9.15
N PRO A 92 11.43 1.32 9.79
CA PRO A 92 10.52 2.02 10.69
C PRO A 92 11.18 2.59 11.94
N ARG A 93 12.37 2.12 12.32
CA ARG A 93 13.04 2.50 13.57
C ARG A 93 13.89 3.76 13.45
N SER A 94 14.32 4.13 12.25
CA SER A 94 15.13 5.33 12.04
C SER A 94 14.98 5.89 10.62
N PRO A 95 14.88 7.22 10.48
CA PRO A 95 14.85 7.83 9.16
C PRO A 95 16.19 7.63 8.45
N PRO A 96 16.20 7.47 7.11
CA PRO A 96 17.43 7.50 6.34
C PRO A 96 18.22 8.77 6.63
N VAL A 97 19.55 8.65 6.81
CA VAL A 97 20.44 9.78 7.17
C VAL A 97 20.27 10.95 6.22
N GLU A 98 20.17 10.65 4.93
CA GLU A 98 19.98 11.65 3.88
C GLU A 98 18.65 12.39 3.96
N LEU A 99 17.58 11.69 4.34
CA LEU A 99 16.26 12.30 4.55
C LEU A 99 16.32 13.20 5.78
N HIS A 100 16.85 12.70 6.89
CA HIS A 100 17.02 13.49 8.11
C HIS A 100 17.85 14.77 7.88
N ALA A 101 18.92 14.69 7.08
CA ALA A 101 19.76 15.84 6.75
C ALA A 101 19.07 16.86 5.82
N ALA A 102 18.14 16.41 4.98
CA ALA A 102 17.44 17.25 4.02
C ALA A 102 16.26 18.03 4.62
N VAL A 103 15.71 17.60 5.77
CA VAL A 103 14.61 18.32 6.41
C VAL A 103 15.16 19.38 7.38
N VAL A 104 14.97 20.66 7.03
CA VAL A 104 15.51 21.81 7.77
C VAL A 104 14.58 22.22 8.94
N PRO A 105 15.11 22.71 10.08
CA PRO A 105 14.29 23.28 11.16
C PRO A 105 13.33 24.38 10.67
N PRO A 106 12.12 24.52 11.27
CA PRO A 106 11.66 23.91 12.52
C PRO A 106 11.09 22.48 12.36
N ARG A 107 11.07 21.94 11.13
CA ARG A 107 10.40 20.67 10.82
C ARG A 107 11.36 19.50 11.03
N THR A 108 11.80 19.24 12.25
CA THR A 108 12.72 18.11 12.51
C THR A 108 11.97 16.78 12.47
N LEU A 109 12.42 15.87 11.60
CA LEU A 109 11.93 14.50 11.53
C LEU A 109 12.68 13.61 12.53
N ASP A 110 12.36 13.76 13.82
CA ASP A 110 13.02 12.97 14.85
C ASP A 110 12.61 11.48 14.82
N LYS A 111 13.33 10.65 15.57
CA LYS A 111 13.09 9.20 15.62
C LYS A 111 11.68 8.86 16.10
N ALA A 112 11.14 9.64 17.03
CA ALA A 112 9.81 9.41 17.59
C ALA A 112 8.71 9.69 16.56
N ALA A 113 8.78 10.83 15.87
CA ALA A 113 7.88 11.19 14.77
C ALA A 113 7.97 10.16 13.64
N TRP A 114 9.18 9.77 13.23
CA TRP A 114 9.39 8.77 12.19
C TRP A 114 8.74 7.42 12.50
N SER A 115 8.89 6.94 13.75
CA SER A 115 8.34 5.65 14.17
C SER A 115 6.80 5.60 14.20
N ARG A 116 6.14 6.77 14.25
CA ARG A 116 4.68 6.88 14.22
C ARG A 116 4.09 6.93 12.82
N LEU A 117 4.92 7.17 11.80
CA LEU A 117 4.47 7.19 10.41
C LEU A 117 4.01 5.79 9.98
N ARG A 118 3.09 5.72 9.01
CA ARG A 118 2.77 4.45 8.36
C ARG A 118 3.87 4.07 7.38
N SER A 119 3.88 2.82 6.94
CA SER A 119 4.87 2.36 5.95
C SER A 119 4.78 3.13 4.63
N LEU A 120 3.55 3.44 4.17
CA LEU A 120 3.34 4.28 3.00
C LEU A 120 3.89 5.70 3.19
N ASP A 121 3.67 6.32 4.36
CA ASP A 121 4.11 7.69 4.64
C ASP A 121 5.66 7.78 4.63
N ARG A 122 6.34 6.79 5.22
CA ARG A 122 7.81 6.68 5.17
C ARG A 122 8.32 6.53 3.74
N TYR A 123 7.71 5.64 2.97
CA TYR A 123 8.03 5.45 1.56
C TYR A 123 7.84 6.76 0.78
N ALA A 124 6.74 7.47 1.03
CA ALA A 124 6.42 8.71 0.36
C ALA A 124 7.48 9.79 0.57
N LEU A 125 7.96 9.97 1.80
CA LEU A 125 9.04 10.92 2.11
C LEU A 125 10.36 10.54 1.42
N ALA A 126 10.73 9.25 1.43
CA ALA A 126 11.93 8.78 0.74
C ALA A 126 11.83 8.96 -0.78
N HIS A 127 10.65 8.72 -1.37
CA HIS A 127 10.39 8.94 -2.78
C HIS A 127 10.43 10.44 -3.14
N ALA A 128 9.82 11.30 -2.32
CA ALA A 128 9.83 12.74 -2.50
C ALA A 128 11.27 13.31 -2.49
N LEU A 129 12.12 12.86 -1.57
CA LEU A 129 13.54 13.24 -1.55
C LEU A 129 14.26 12.84 -2.84
N ARG A 130 14.07 11.61 -3.32
CA ARG A 130 14.69 11.14 -4.56
C ARG A 130 14.27 12.01 -5.74
N ARG A 131 12.98 12.34 -5.82
CA ARG A 131 12.43 13.18 -6.88
C ARG A 131 12.93 14.63 -6.80
N ALA A 132 12.96 15.19 -5.59
CA ALA A 132 13.50 16.52 -5.32
C ALA A 132 14.94 16.65 -5.84
N ARG A 133 15.78 15.63 -5.64
CA ARG A 133 17.15 15.60 -6.17
C ARG A 133 17.20 15.54 -7.69
N VAL A 134 16.41 14.66 -8.31
CA VAL A 134 16.37 14.54 -9.78
C VAL A 134 15.94 15.85 -10.44
N ARG A 135 15.04 16.60 -9.80
CA ARG A 135 14.55 17.90 -10.29
C ARG A 135 15.33 19.12 -9.76
N ALA A 136 16.31 18.91 -8.89
CA ALA A 136 17.00 19.96 -8.15
C ALA A 136 16.05 20.95 -7.44
N ASP A 137 14.95 20.44 -6.87
CA ASP A 137 13.88 21.22 -6.24
C ASP A 137 13.45 20.58 -4.90
N LEU A 138 13.92 21.15 -3.79
CA LEU A 138 13.60 20.67 -2.43
C LEU A 138 12.18 21.02 -1.98
N SER A 139 11.47 21.94 -2.65
CA SER A 139 10.10 22.29 -2.29
C SER A 139 9.15 21.09 -2.37
N ILE A 140 9.46 20.11 -3.24
CA ILE A 140 8.75 18.84 -3.35
C ILE A 140 8.82 18.05 -2.04
N LEU A 141 10.00 17.97 -1.42
CA LEU A 141 10.18 17.29 -0.14
C LEU A 141 9.49 18.06 0.99
N GLU A 142 9.61 19.39 0.99
CA GLU A 142 8.99 20.24 2.01
C GLU A 142 7.46 20.11 2.03
N ALA A 143 6.84 20.08 0.84
CA ALA A 143 5.40 19.87 0.69
C ALA A 143 4.97 18.46 1.18
N ALA A 144 5.75 17.43 0.88
CA ALA A 144 5.49 16.07 1.36
C ALA A 144 5.61 15.97 2.90
N VAL A 145 6.65 16.56 3.48
CA VAL A 145 6.84 16.64 4.94
C VAL A 145 5.66 17.36 5.59
N GLU A 146 5.21 18.48 5.02
CA GLU A 146 4.05 19.23 5.52
C GLU A 146 2.79 18.37 5.56
N ALA A 147 2.45 17.77 4.42
CA ALA A 147 1.22 16.98 4.28
C ALA A 147 1.19 15.75 5.20
N ILE A 148 2.36 15.13 5.45
CA ILE A 148 2.46 13.86 6.18
C ILE A 148 2.66 14.09 7.69
N VAL A 149 3.59 14.97 8.08
CA VAL A 149 3.97 15.16 9.49
C VAL A 149 3.00 16.10 10.19
N ARG A 150 2.45 17.06 9.46
CA ARG A 150 1.36 17.92 9.95
C ARG A 150 0.10 17.52 9.19
N PRO A 151 -0.59 16.44 9.59
CA PRO A 151 -1.90 16.17 9.01
C PRO A 151 -2.75 17.42 9.20
N PRO A 152 -3.57 17.81 8.20
CA PRO A 152 -4.45 18.95 8.36
C PRO A 152 -5.25 18.72 9.64
N SER A 153 -5.17 19.67 10.58
CA SER A 153 -6.05 19.67 11.74
C SER A 153 -7.45 19.42 11.21
N ALA A 154 -8.08 18.34 11.64
CA ALA A 154 -9.41 17.98 11.19
C ALA A 154 -10.29 19.24 11.24
N PRO A 155 -11.10 19.54 10.21
CA PRO A 155 -12.05 20.63 10.33
C PRO A 155 -12.89 20.35 11.57
N ALA A 156 -12.87 21.27 12.54
CA ALA A 156 -13.65 21.20 13.76
C ALA A 156 -15.13 21.28 13.39
N GLY A 157 -15.73 20.16 13.00
CA GLY A 157 -17.08 20.16 12.45
C GLY A 157 -17.55 18.77 12.05
N SER A 158 -17.87 17.92 13.04
CA SER A 158 -18.94 16.91 13.01
C SER A 158 -19.04 16.24 14.38
N ALA A 159 -19.26 17.04 15.41
CA ALA A 159 -19.63 16.57 16.74
C ALA A 159 -20.99 17.17 17.12
N GLU A 160 -21.99 17.06 16.25
CA GLU A 160 -23.36 17.37 16.63
C GLU A 160 -24.37 16.64 15.73
N ALA A 161 -24.66 15.39 16.08
CA ALA A 161 -25.95 14.74 15.87
C ALA A 161 -25.95 13.36 16.56
N ALA A 162 -25.70 13.34 17.87
CA ALA A 162 -26.18 12.22 18.69
C ALA A 162 -27.70 12.42 18.87
N VAL A 163 -28.47 12.05 17.84
CA VAL A 163 -29.92 11.91 17.98
C VAL A 163 -30.19 10.65 18.79
N THR A 164 -30.68 10.92 19.99
CA THR A 164 -31.21 10.01 20.98
C THR A 164 -32.42 9.22 20.46
N ALA A 165 -32.33 7.88 20.58
CA ALA A 165 -33.42 6.91 20.81
C ALA A 165 -34.36 6.51 19.64
N PRO A 166 -35.18 5.43 19.77
CA PRO A 166 -35.24 4.40 20.82
C PRO A 166 -35.16 2.94 20.32
N MET A 167 -34.94 2.06 21.30
CA MET A 167 -35.06 0.62 21.22
C MET A 167 -36.44 0.17 20.72
N SER A 168 -36.45 -0.74 19.75
CA SER A 168 -37.59 -1.63 19.50
C SER A 168 -37.04 -3.05 19.36
N SER A 169 -37.23 -3.85 20.41
CA SER A 169 -36.89 -5.27 20.44
C SER A 169 -38.10 -6.02 20.94
N ALA A 170 -38.72 -6.77 20.04
CA ALA A 170 -39.55 -7.94 20.33
C ALA A 170 -39.74 -8.74 19.02
N PRO A 171 -40.23 -9.99 19.06
CA PRO A 171 -39.36 -11.15 18.87
C PRO A 171 -39.89 -12.10 17.78
N SER A 172 -39.07 -13.04 17.32
CA SER A 172 -39.56 -14.29 16.70
C SER A 172 -38.50 -15.40 16.78
N THR A 173 -38.79 -16.43 17.59
CA THR A 173 -39.29 -17.75 17.14
C THR A 173 -38.56 -18.35 15.92
N GLU A 174 -38.06 -19.58 15.86
CA GLU A 174 -38.01 -20.78 16.69
C GLU A 174 -37.19 -21.83 15.89
N LEU A 175 -36.88 -22.94 16.55
CA LEU A 175 -36.79 -24.30 16.01
C LEU A 175 -35.66 -24.74 15.03
N THR A 176 -34.82 -25.61 15.60
CA THR A 176 -34.65 -27.04 15.21
C THR A 176 -33.88 -27.40 13.95
N GLY A 177 -32.81 -28.18 14.14
CA GLY A 177 -32.30 -29.08 13.11
C GLY A 177 -30.82 -29.45 13.21
N SER A 178 -30.46 -30.29 14.19
CA SER A 178 -29.21 -31.06 14.24
C SER A 178 -29.35 -32.35 13.38
N PRO A 179 -28.35 -33.24 13.26
CA PRO A 179 -27.12 -33.15 12.47
C PRO A 179 -26.96 -34.35 11.49
N ALA A 180 -25.98 -34.33 10.58
CA ALA A 180 -25.43 -35.57 10.00
C ALA A 180 -23.95 -35.43 9.57
N PRO A 181 -23.12 -36.47 9.79
CA PRO A 181 -21.69 -36.48 9.49
C PRO A 181 -21.42 -37.03 8.08
N MET A 182 -20.46 -36.45 7.34
CA MET A 182 -19.88 -37.09 6.16
C MET A 182 -18.40 -37.38 6.39
N THR A 183 -18.17 -38.65 6.74
CA THR A 183 -17.15 -39.56 6.21
C THR A 183 -15.82 -38.99 5.71
N ALA A 184 -14.79 -39.41 6.44
CA ALA A 184 -13.40 -39.49 6.00
C ALA A 184 -13.24 -40.34 4.72
N SER A 185 -12.32 -39.93 3.85
CA SER A 185 -11.54 -40.86 3.03
C SER A 185 -10.17 -40.26 2.70
N ALA A 186 -9.17 -41.08 2.96
CA ALA A 186 -7.75 -40.83 2.82
C ALA A 186 -7.25 -41.10 1.40
N MET A 187 -6.28 -40.30 0.94
CA MET A 187 -5.26 -40.64 -0.06
C MET A 187 -4.02 -39.85 0.38
N THR A 188 -2.99 -40.39 1.04
CA THR A 188 -2.02 -41.44 0.68
C THR A 188 -1.16 -41.13 -0.56
N ALA A 189 0.06 -40.64 -0.25
CA ALA A 189 1.37 -40.86 -0.88
C ALA A 189 1.71 -40.14 -2.20
N PRO A 190 3.01 -40.03 -2.61
CA PRO A 190 4.25 -40.45 -1.94
C PRO A 190 5.35 -39.35 -1.81
N ALA A 191 6.36 -39.69 -1.01
CA ALA A 191 7.65 -39.01 -0.90
C ALA A 191 8.48 -39.12 -2.19
N LEU A 192 9.17 -38.04 -2.56
CA LEU A 192 10.19 -38.05 -3.60
C LEU A 192 11.50 -37.47 -3.04
N THR A 193 12.35 -38.39 -2.60
CA THR A 193 13.80 -38.49 -2.80
C THR A 193 14.58 -37.22 -3.20
N ALA A 194 15.45 -36.78 -2.29
CA ALA A 194 16.62 -35.97 -2.60
C ALA A 194 17.77 -36.85 -3.14
N PRO A 195 18.68 -36.28 -3.95
CA PRO A 195 20.07 -36.68 -3.81
C PRO A 195 21.08 -35.53 -3.74
N ALA A 196 21.99 -35.73 -2.77
CA ALA A 196 23.45 -35.62 -2.84
C ALA A 196 24.13 -34.29 -3.24
N ALA A 197 24.79 -33.76 -2.21
CA ALA A 197 25.94 -32.87 -2.26
C ALA A 197 27.04 -33.33 -3.24
N THR A 198 27.71 -32.37 -3.87
CA THR A 198 29.07 -32.51 -4.39
C THR A 198 29.88 -31.32 -3.92
N ALA A 199 30.99 -31.63 -3.24
CA ALA A 199 31.96 -30.72 -2.65
C ALA A 199 33.00 -30.26 -3.70
N PRO A 200 33.90 -29.32 -3.37
CA PRO A 200 34.68 -28.55 -4.33
C PRO A 200 35.99 -29.24 -4.75
N VAL A 201 36.54 -28.81 -5.89
CA VAL A 201 37.92 -29.09 -6.33
C VAL A 201 38.78 -27.86 -6.08
N ALA A 202 40.01 -28.15 -5.68
CA ALA A 202 41.10 -27.33 -5.17
C ALA A 202 41.49 -26.10 -6.00
#